data_AF-A0A918DGG5-F1
#
_entry.id   AF-A0A918DGG5-F1
#
_cell.length_a   1.000
_cell.length_b   1.000
_cell.length_c   1.000
_cell.angle_alpha   90.00
_cell.angle_beta   90.00
_cell.angle_gamma   90.00
#
_symmetry.space_group_name_H-M   'P 1'
#
loop_
_entity.id
_entity.type
_entity.pdbx_description
1 polymer ?
#
loop_
_entity_poly.entity_id
_entity_poly.type
_entity_poly.pdbx_seq_one_letter_code
_entity_poly.pdbx_strand_id
1 'polypeptide(L)'
;MADFTFNVAKGRVVEFYRQVKADTPTGAALVVVVLAAASIEADAAMNDRTTLADVLSASSEASNAGYARKALVGADLAALVVDNTNDRVDLDIPDLTYANVQAAGGDWGKILICFRPGSVVPDAQIIPVTAHDFPMSPDGANIIVQTDAIGFYRAT
;
A
#
# COMPACT_ATOMS: atom_id res chain seq x y z
N MET A 1 -6.53 -10.67 10.90
CA MET A 1 -6.26 -9.28 11.30
C MET A 1 -7.38 -8.47 10.63
N ALA A 2 -7.38 -7.14 10.61
CA ALA A 2 -8.35 -6.40 9.82
C ALA A 2 -7.64 -5.34 8.99
N ASP A 3 -8.23 -5.01 7.85
CA ASP A 3 -7.77 -3.91 7.02
C ASP A 3 -8.02 -2.59 7.76
N PHE A 4 -7.07 -1.66 7.69
CA PHE A 4 -7.23 -0.37 8.36
C PHE A 4 -6.52 0.77 7.63
N THR A 5 -6.99 1.98 7.88
CA THR A 5 -6.31 3.22 7.49
C THR A 5 -5.46 3.73 8.65
N PHE A 6 -4.18 4.00 8.42
CA PHE A 6 -3.26 4.53 9.42
C PHE A 6 -3.75 5.87 9.97
N ASN A 7 -3.55 6.12 11.27
CA ASN A 7 -3.98 7.36 11.92
C ASN A 7 -3.41 8.62 11.25
N VAL A 8 -2.17 8.55 10.73
CA VAL A 8 -1.52 9.65 10.01
C VAL A 8 -2.19 10.00 8.66
N ALA A 9 -2.91 9.06 8.06
CA ALA A 9 -3.51 9.19 6.73
C ALA A 9 -5.02 9.48 6.75
N LYS A 10 -5.68 9.33 7.89
CA LYS A 10 -7.12 9.60 8.04
C LYS A 10 -7.45 11.02 7.58
N GLY A 11 -8.49 11.14 6.75
CA GLY A 11 -8.93 12.41 6.14
C GLY A 11 -8.08 12.90 4.97
N ARG A 12 -6.94 12.26 4.66
CA ARG A 12 -6.01 12.67 3.59
C ARG A 12 -5.84 11.63 2.49
N VAL A 13 -6.43 10.45 2.62
CA VAL A 13 -6.27 9.35 1.65
C VAL A 13 -6.67 9.78 0.23
N VAL A 14 -7.84 10.39 0.08
CA VAL A 14 -8.33 10.95 -1.19
C VAL A 14 -7.40 12.01 -1.76
N GLU A 15 -6.84 12.85 -0.90
CA GLU A 15 -5.90 13.90 -1.30
C GLU A 15 -4.58 13.30 -1.81
N PHE A 16 -4.04 12.29 -1.14
CA PHE A 16 -2.83 11.60 -1.62
C PHE A 16 -3.04 10.94 -2.98
N TYR A 17 -4.20 10.32 -3.20
CA TYR A 17 -4.55 9.77 -4.51
C TYR A 17 -4.59 10.86 -5.59
N ARG A 18 -5.22 12.01 -5.29
CA ARG A 18 -5.25 13.16 -6.21
C ARG A 18 -3.86 13.70 -6.51
N GLN A 19 -3.01 13.81 -5.50
CA GLN A 19 -1.62 14.27 -5.65
C GLN A 19 -0.82 13.37 -6.58
N VAL A 20 -0.93 12.05 -6.42
CA VAL A 20 -0.30 11.08 -7.34
C VAL A 20 -0.89 11.20 -8.75
N LYS A 21 -2.22 11.31 -8.86
CA LYS A 21 -2.89 11.44 -10.16
C LYS A 21 -2.48 12.70 -10.92
N ALA A 22 -2.25 13.80 -10.19
CA ALA A 22 -1.84 15.10 -10.72
C ALA A 22 -0.32 15.29 -10.80
N ASP A 23 0.49 14.27 -10.43
CA ASP A 23 1.95 14.36 -10.33
C ASP A 23 2.42 15.60 -9.53
N THR A 24 1.76 15.86 -8.40
CA THR A 24 1.98 17.04 -7.56
C THR A 24 2.08 16.62 -6.09
N PRO A 25 3.28 16.58 -5.47
CA PRO A 25 4.58 16.96 -6.03
C PRO A 25 5.06 16.06 -7.17
N THR A 26 5.95 16.57 -8.01
CA THR A 26 6.51 15.82 -9.15
C THR A 26 7.21 14.54 -8.68
N GLY A 27 6.88 13.42 -9.32
CA GLY A 27 7.35 12.09 -8.98
C GLY A 27 6.56 11.43 -7.84
N ALA A 28 5.44 12.01 -7.40
CA ALA A 28 4.58 11.39 -6.40
C ALA A 28 4.05 10.03 -6.89
N ALA A 29 3.99 9.05 -5.99
CA ALA A 29 3.51 7.71 -6.30
C ALA A 29 2.78 7.07 -5.11
N LEU A 30 1.85 6.16 -5.41
CA LEU A 30 1.39 5.17 -4.44
C LEU A 30 2.35 3.99 -4.49
N VAL A 31 3.03 3.72 -3.38
CA VAL A 31 3.98 2.62 -3.26
C VAL A 31 3.31 1.48 -2.52
N VAL A 32 3.31 0.30 -3.13
CA VAL A 32 2.83 -0.93 -2.51
C VAL A 32 4.00 -1.68 -1.91
N VAL A 33 3.92 -1.91 -0.60
CA VAL A 33 4.96 -2.55 0.22
C VAL A 33 4.37 -3.80 0.86
N VAL A 34 5.08 -4.91 0.78
CA VAL A 34 4.63 -6.18 1.38
C VAL A 34 5.42 -6.44 2.66
N LEU A 35 4.72 -6.81 3.73
CA LEU A 35 5.34 -7.23 5.00
C LEU A 35 5.41 -8.76 5.10
N ALA A 36 6.55 -9.26 5.56
CA ALA A 36 6.76 -10.67 5.84
C ALA A 36 5.97 -11.11 7.08
N ALA A 37 5.29 -12.25 7.03
CA ALA A 37 4.43 -12.75 8.09
C ALA A 37 5.18 -13.09 9.39
N ALA A 38 6.48 -13.38 9.30
CA ALA A 38 7.29 -13.81 10.44
C ALA A 38 7.47 -12.74 11.54
N SER A 39 7.27 -11.45 11.22
CA SER A 39 7.42 -10.35 12.18
C SER A 39 6.56 -9.17 11.75
N ILE A 40 5.28 -9.24 12.11
CA ILE A 40 4.31 -8.15 11.92
C ILE A 40 3.91 -7.63 13.28
N GLU A 41 4.08 -6.33 13.48
CA GLU A 41 3.60 -5.62 14.67
C GLU A 41 2.08 -5.72 14.80
N ALA A 42 1.56 -5.71 16.03
CA ALA A 42 0.12 -5.69 16.27
C ALA A 42 -0.56 -4.47 15.63
N ASP A 43 -1.72 -4.68 15.00
CA ASP A 43 -2.45 -3.66 14.22
C ASP A 43 -2.66 -2.35 15.00
N ALA A 44 -2.97 -2.42 16.31
CA ALA A 44 -3.18 -1.24 17.14
C ALA A 44 -1.94 -0.35 17.24
N ALA A 45 -0.74 -0.94 17.37
CA ALA A 45 0.52 -0.20 17.43
C ALA A 45 0.97 0.24 16.02
N MET A 46 0.79 -0.62 15.01
CA MET A 46 1.11 -0.28 13.63
C MET A 46 0.28 0.91 13.12
N ASN A 47 -1.00 1.00 13.50
CA ASN A 47 -1.90 2.09 13.12
C ASN A 47 -1.40 3.49 13.57
N ASP A 48 -0.59 3.55 14.63
CA ASP A 48 -0.01 4.79 15.14
C ASP A 48 1.30 5.19 14.46
N ARG A 49 1.84 4.37 13.56
CA ARG A 49 3.08 4.65 12.82
C ARG A 49 2.87 5.77 11.81
N THR A 50 3.83 6.70 11.73
CA THR A 50 3.70 7.90 10.90
C THR A 50 4.45 7.83 9.58
N THR A 51 5.49 7.01 9.52
CA THR A 51 6.34 6.84 8.33
C THR A 51 6.54 5.36 8.02
N LEU A 52 6.87 5.04 6.77
CA LEU A 52 7.24 3.68 6.39
C LEU A 52 8.46 3.21 7.19
N ALA A 53 9.42 4.10 7.46
CA ALA A 53 10.56 3.78 8.31
C ALA A 53 10.14 3.33 9.71
N ASP A 54 9.14 3.98 10.32
CA ASP A 54 8.63 3.58 11.63
C ASP A 54 7.99 2.19 11.58
N VAL A 55 7.22 1.88 10.53
CA VAL A 55 6.63 0.55 10.33
C VAL A 55 7.73 -0.51 10.16
N LEU A 56 8.72 -0.23 9.31
CA LEU A 56 9.83 -1.15 9.02
C LEU A 56 10.83 -1.30 10.18
N SER A 57 10.77 -0.43 11.18
CA SER A 57 11.52 -0.60 12.43
C SER A 57 10.93 -1.66 13.37
N ALA A 58 9.64 -1.96 13.22
CA ALA A 58 8.88 -2.88 14.07
C ALA A 58 8.34 -4.10 13.32
N SER A 59 8.34 -4.07 11.98
CA SER A 59 7.93 -5.16 11.09
C SER A 59 8.93 -5.34 9.97
N SER A 60 9.03 -6.56 9.43
CA SER A 60 9.96 -6.86 8.33
C SER A 60 9.29 -6.72 6.97
N GLU A 61 9.93 -6.02 6.03
CA GLU A 61 9.54 -6.06 4.62
C GLU A 61 9.82 -7.46 4.03
N ALA A 62 9.00 -7.90 3.07
CA ALA A 62 9.26 -9.12 2.31
C ALA A 62 10.64 -9.07 1.64
N SER A 63 11.32 -10.21 1.63
CA SER A 63 12.69 -10.33 1.10
C SER A 63 12.80 -11.40 -0.01
N ASN A 64 11.67 -11.94 -0.45
CA ASN A 64 11.63 -13.00 -1.45
C ASN A 64 12.25 -12.53 -2.77
N ALA A 65 13.02 -13.40 -3.43
CA ALA A 65 13.41 -13.15 -4.81
C ALA A 65 12.14 -13.09 -5.69
N GLY A 66 12.02 -12.05 -6.53
CA GLY A 66 10.80 -11.75 -7.31
C GLY A 66 9.88 -10.70 -6.65
N TYR A 67 10.13 -10.34 -5.39
CA TYR A 67 9.50 -9.19 -4.75
C TYR A 67 10.33 -7.92 -4.93
N ALA A 68 9.65 -6.81 -5.24
CA ALA A 68 10.15 -5.45 -5.14
C ALA A 68 8.96 -4.50 -4.99
N ARG A 69 9.08 -3.44 -4.19
CA ARG A 69 8.03 -2.43 -4.05
C ARG A 69 7.53 -1.97 -5.42
N LYS A 70 6.22 -1.95 -5.62
CA LYS A 70 5.61 -1.40 -6.84
C LYS A 70 5.28 0.07 -6.60
N ALA A 71 5.68 0.95 -7.51
CA ALA A 71 5.33 2.36 -7.46
C ALA A 71 4.34 2.68 -8.59
N LEU A 72 3.12 3.06 -8.22
CA LEU A 72 2.05 3.46 -9.13
C LEU A 72 2.05 4.98 -9.28
N VAL A 73 2.16 5.44 -10.51
CA VAL A 73 2.14 6.87 -10.86
C VAL A 73 0.77 7.27 -11.39
N GLY A 74 0.55 8.56 -11.62
CA GLY A 74 -0.76 9.06 -12.07
C GLY A 74 -1.30 8.42 -13.36
N ALA A 75 -0.43 7.90 -14.24
CA ALA A 75 -0.86 7.18 -15.44
C ALA A 75 -1.47 5.80 -15.13
N ASP A 76 -1.07 5.16 -14.03
CA ASP A 76 -1.56 3.83 -13.62
C ASP A 76 -2.91 3.91 -12.89
N LEU A 77 -3.22 5.07 -12.32
CA LEU A 77 -4.40 5.28 -11.49
C LEU A 77 -5.64 5.65 -12.32
N ALA A 78 -6.82 5.20 -11.89
CA ALA A 78 -8.08 5.67 -12.45
C ALA A 78 -8.29 7.18 -12.17
N ALA A 79 -9.17 7.81 -12.95
CA ALA A 79 -9.63 9.15 -12.59
C ALA A 79 -10.47 9.09 -11.31
N LEU A 80 -10.24 10.00 -10.37
CA LEU A 80 -11.04 10.08 -9.17
C LEU A 80 -12.47 10.51 -9.51
N VAL A 81 -13.46 9.73 -9.07
CA VAL A 81 -14.88 10.03 -9.24
C VAL A 81 -15.52 10.18 -7.87
N VAL A 82 -16.28 11.26 -7.69
CA VAL A 82 -17.10 11.48 -6.48
C VAL A 82 -18.51 11.01 -6.77
N ASP A 83 -18.99 10.05 -6.00
CA ASP A 83 -20.36 9.53 -6.10
C ASP A 83 -21.28 10.39 -5.22
N ASN A 84 -21.79 11.48 -5.80
CA ASN A 84 -22.72 12.39 -5.11
C ASN A 84 -24.11 11.76 -4.88
N THR A 85 -24.41 10.58 -5.43
CA THR A 85 -25.69 9.91 -5.22
C THR A 85 -25.67 9.06 -3.96
N ASN A 86 -24.52 8.42 -3.67
CA ASN A 86 -24.34 7.59 -2.48
C ASN A 86 -23.41 8.22 -1.43
N ASP A 87 -23.12 9.52 -1.56
CA ASP A 87 -22.28 10.31 -0.65
C ASP A 87 -20.93 9.64 -0.33
N ARG A 88 -20.20 9.17 -1.36
CA ARG A 88 -18.96 8.40 -1.17
C ARG A 88 -17.88 8.68 -2.21
N VAL A 89 -16.65 8.31 -1.85
CA VAL A 89 -15.50 8.23 -2.78
C VAL A 89 -14.80 6.90 -2.59
N ASP A 90 -14.73 6.13 -3.68
CA ASP A 90 -14.03 4.84 -3.73
C ASP A 90 -12.71 5.02 -4.48
N LEU A 91 -11.63 4.45 -3.94
CA LEU A 91 -10.29 4.53 -4.51
C LEU A 91 -9.74 3.14 -4.76
N ASP A 92 -9.29 2.92 -5.98
CA ASP A 92 -8.78 1.63 -6.44
C ASP A 92 -7.41 1.77 -7.11
N ILE A 93 -6.68 0.66 -7.14
CA ILE A 93 -5.40 0.48 -7.83
C ILE A 93 -5.50 -0.72 -8.77
N PRO A 94 -4.76 -0.73 -9.89
CA PRO A 94 -4.75 -1.89 -10.77
C PRO A 94 -4.17 -3.12 -10.06
N ASP A 95 -4.60 -4.31 -10.48
CA ASP A 95 -4.04 -5.58 -10.02
C ASP A 95 -2.52 -5.63 -10.24
N LEU A 96 -1.78 -5.96 -9.18
CA LEU A 96 -0.32 -5.97 -9.22
C LEU A 96 0.19 -7.39 -9.34
N THR A 97 0.89 -7.67 -10.44
CA THR A 97 1.58 -8.96 -10.62
C THR A 97 3.04 -8.86 -10.15
N TYR A 98 3.40 -9.75 -9.23
CA TYR A 98 4.76 -10.08 -8.84
C TYR A 98 5.14 -11.40 -9.52
N ALA A 99 6.12 -11.36 -10.40
CA ALA A 99 6.47 -12.53 -11.21
C ALA A 99 7.44 -13.44 -10.47
N ASN A 100 7.19 -14.75 -10.52
CA ASN A 100 8.08 -15.80 -10.02
C ASN A 100 8.59 -15.57 -8.58
N VAL A 101 7.70 -15.28 -7.63
CA VAL A 101 8.09 -14.98 -6.25
C VAL A 101 8.52 -16.26 -5.55
N GLN A 102 9.80 -16.35 -5.19
CA GLN A 102 10.40 -17.54 -4.61
C GLN A 102 9.98 -17.76 -3.16
N ALA A 103 9.88 -19.03 -2.73
CA ALA A 103 9.56 -19.38 -1.34
C ALA A 103 10.62 -18.91 -0.33
N ALA A 104 11.90 -18.86 -0.75
CA ALA A 104 12.97 -18.29 0.06
C ALA A 104 12.67 -16.80 0.34
N GLY A 105 12.63 -16.42 1.62
CA GLY A 105 12.13 -15.12 2.09
C GLY A 105 10.90 -15.23 3.00
N GLY A 106 10.21 -16.38 2.97
CA GLY A 106 9.08 -16.69 3.85
C GLY A 106 7.74 -16.21 3.31
N ASP A 107 6.71 -16.40 4.14
CA ASP A 107 5.33 -16.01 3.82
C ASP A 107 5.12 -14.50 3.92
N TRP A 108 4.18 -13.99 3.14
CA TRP A 108 3.66 -12.62 3.22
C TRP A 108 2.48 -12.58 4.18
N GLY A 109 2.34 -11.48 4.92
CA GLY A 109 1.24 -11.32 5.87
C GLY A 109 0.37 -10.10 5.64
N LYS A 110 0.94 -8.98 5.15
CA LYS A 110 0.21 -7.74 4.91
C LYS A 110 0.73 -6.99 3.70
N ILE A 111 -0.15 -6.19 3.12
CA ILE A 111 0.17 -5.24 2.06
C ILE A 111 -0.14 -3.84 2.56
N LEU A 112 0.86 -2.97 2.48
CA LEU A 112 0.73 -1.55 2.75
C LEU A 112 0.60 -0.80 1.45
N ILE A 113 -0.33 0.13 1.42
CA ILE A 113 -0.34 1.20 0.42
C ILE A 113 0.20 2.43 1.10
N CYS A 114 1.22 3.03 0.51
CA CYS A 114 1.91 4.20 1.05
C CYS A 114 1.92 5.33 0.03
N PHE A 115 1.83 6.57 0.50
CA PHE A 115 2.06 7.75 -0.31
C PHE A 115 3.53 8.13 -0.26
N ARG A 116 4.16 8.23 -1.43
CA ARG A 116 5.54 8.70 -1.59
C ARG A 116 5.54 10.06 -2.27
N PRO A 117 6.03 11.14 -1.63
CA PRO A 117 5.94 12.51 -2.15
C PRO A 117 6.97 12.89 -3.22
N GLY A 118 7.59 11.92 -3.91
CA GLY A 118 8.62 12.16 -4.92
C GLY A 118 9.27 10.87 -5.42
N SER A 119 10.09 10.94 -6.47
CA SER A 119 10.68 9.75 -7.11
C SER A 119 11.77 9.09 -6.28
N VAL A 120 12.55 9.88 -5.52
CA VAL A 120 13.65 9.42 -4.67
C VAL A 120 13.53 10.12 -3.33
N VAL A 121 12.91 9.44 -2.37
CA VAL A 121 12.79 9.92 -0.98
C VAL A 121 13.08 8.76 -0.03
N PRO A 122 13.62 9.03 1.17
CA PRO A 122 13.83 8.00 2.18
C PRO A 122 12.50 7.51 2.76
N ASP A 123 12.49 6.31 3.34
CA ASP A 123 11.30 5.71 3.97
C ASP A 123 10.73 6.58 5.11
N ALA A 124 11.55 7.43 5.73
CA ALA A 124 11.14 8.41 6.72
C ALA A 124 10.26 9.56 6.16
N GLN A 125 10.14 9.68 4.83
CA GLN A 125 9.24 10.63 4.16
C GLN A 125 8.04 9.95 3.49
N ILE A 126 8.00 8.61 3.49
CA ILE A 126 6.90 7.83 2.91
C ILE A 126 5.83 7.66 3.98
N ILE A 127 4.60 8.06 3.66
CA ILE A 127 3.47 8.05 4.60
C ILE A 127 2.69 6.74 4.38
N PRO A 128 2.55 5.85 5.37
CA PRO A 128 1.67 4.69 5.26
C PRO A 128 0.20 5.15 5.24
N VAL A 129 -0.59 4.59 4.34
CA VAL A 129 -1.98 5.01 4.08
C VAL A 129 -2.96 3.96 4.56
N THR A 130 -2.90 2.75 4.02
CA THR A 130 -3.72 1.62 4.42
C THR A 130 -2.89 0.36 4.59
N ALA A 131 -3.26 -0.50 5.52
CA ALA A 131 -2.76 -1.86 5.64
C ALA A 131 -3.89 -2.85 5.33
N HIS A 132 -3.57 -3.87 4.55
CA HIS A 132 -4.49 -4.93 4.12
C HIS A 132 -3.93 -6.29 4.50
N ASP A 133 -4.77 -7.18 5.01
CA ASP A 133 -4.38 -8.55 5.29
C ASP A 133 -4.19 -9.33 3.99
N PHE A 134 -3.02 -9.96 3.86
CA PHE A 134 -2.69 -10.72 2.67
C PHE A 134 -1.82 -11.93 3.04
N PRO A 135 -2.40 -12.95 3.69
CA PRO A 135 -1.68 -14.18 3.97
C PRO A 135 -1.42 -14.92 2.66
N MET A 136 -0.16 -14.96 2.23
CA MET A 136 0.26 -15.62 1.00
C MET A 136 1.57 -16.38 1.22
N SER A 137 1.65 -17.60 0.72
CA SER A 137 2.86 -18.43 0.76
C SER A 137 3.46 -18.52 -0.63
N PRO A 138 4.52 -17.74 -0.94
CA PRO A 138 5.19 -17.84 -2.23
C PRO A 138 5.77 -19.23 -2.48
N ASP A 139 5.63 -19.72 -3.71
CA ASP A 139 6.05 -21.07 -4.13
C ASP A 139 6.88 -21.07 -5.43
N GLY A 140 7.21 -19.89 -5.93
CA GLY A 140 7.88 -19.69 -7.23
C GLY A 140 6.91 -19.30 -8.37
N ALA A 141 5.60 -19.28 -8.14
CA ALA A 141 4.62 -18.81 -9.12
C ALA A 141 4.48 -17.27 -9.14
N ASN A 142 3.63 -16.78 -10.05
CA ASN A 142 3.21 -15.38 -10.04
C ASN A 142 2.22 -15.16 -8.89
N ILE A 143 2.42 -14.06 -8.15
CA ILE A 143 1.49 -13.60 -7.13
C ILE A 143 0.75 -12.38 -7.68
N ILE A 144 -0.58 -12.41 -7.66
CA ILE A 144 -1.41 -11.27 -8.03
C ILE A 144 -1.97 -10.68 -6.75
N VAL A 145 -1.63 -9.42 -6.50
CA VAL A 145 -2.21 -8.61 -5.44
C VAL A 145 -3.39 -7.88 -6.03
N GLN A 146 -4.58 -8.16 -5.50
CA GLN A 146 -5.82 -7.48 -5.86
C GLN A 146 -6.38 -6.86 -4.57
N THR A 147 -6.89 -5.65 -4.68
CA THR A 147 -7.69 -5.02 -3.63
C THR A 147 -9.13 -5.53 -3.69
N ASP A 148 -9.95 -5.22 -2.69
CA ASP A 148 -11.39 -5.52 -2.75
C ASP A 148 -12.02 -4.89 -4.01
N ALA A 149 -13.17 -5.39 -4.46
CA ALA A 149 -13.90 -4.82 -5.60
C ALA A 149 -14.28 -3.33 -5.40
N ILE A 150 -14.35 -2.88 -4.15
CA ILE A 150 -14.58 -1.48 -3.75
C ILE A 150 -13.28 -0.64 -3.83
N GLY A 151 -12.14 -1.30 -4.05
CA GLY A 151 -10.81 -0.74 -4.02
C GLY A 151 -10.17 -0.82 -2.64
N PHE A 152 -9.07 -0.09 -2.45
CA PHE A 152 -8.30 -0.12 -1.21
C PHE A 152 -8.82 0.83 -0.14
N TYR A 153 -9.70 1.78 -0.49
CA TYR A 153 -10.24 2.76 0.43
C TYR A 153 -11.59 3.31 -0.02
N ARG A 154 -12.49 3.50 0.94
CA ARG A 154 -13.76 4.23 0.79
C ARG A 154 -13.85 5.35 1.82
N ALA A 155 -14.19 6.55 1.36
CA ALA A 155 -14.64 7.65 2.22
C ALA A 155 -16.17 7.76 2.20
N THR A 156 -16.77 7.86 3.38
CA THR A 156 -18.19 8.11 3.66
C THR A 156 -18.32 8.97 4.90
#